data_AF-D3AM94-F1
#
_entry.id   AF-D3AM94-F1
#
_cell.length_a   1.000
_cell.length_b   1.000
_cell.length_c   1.000
_cell.angle_alpha   90.00
_cell.angle_beta   90.00
_cell.angle_gamma   90.00
#
_symmetry.space_group_name_H-M   'P 1'
#
loop_
_entity.id
_entity.type
_entity.pdbx_description
1 polymer ?
#
loop_
_entity_poly.entity_id
_entity_poly.type
_entity_poly.pdbx_seq_one_letter_code
_entity_poly.pdbx_strand_id
1 'polypeptide(L)' 'MDEPTNHLDVQAKEALKSALMDFAGTVLLVSHEEAFYREWAQRVISVEK' A
#
# COMPACT_ATOMS: atom_id res chain seq x y z
N MET A 1 3.19 -7.25 6.63
CA MET A 1 2.13 -6.78 7.53
C MET A 1 0.83 -7.22 6.90
N ASP A 2 0.09 -8.11 7.55
CA ASP A 2 -1.28 -8.39 7.08
C ASP A 2 -2.12 -7.16 7.39
N GLU A 3 -2.61 -6.50 6.34
CA GLU A 3 -3.53 -5.37 6.40
C GLU A 3 -3.08 -4.14 7.23
N PRO A 4 -2.02 -3.41 6.85
CA PRO A 4 -1.67 -2.16 7.52
C PRO A 4 -2.72 -1.04 7.32
N THR A 5 -3.76 -1.24 6.49
CA THR A 5 -4.79 -0.23 6.17
C THR A 5 -6.08 -0.36 6.98
N ASN A 6 -6.28 -1.46 7.70
CA ASN A 6 -7.49 -1.70 8.47
C ASN A 6 -7.37 -0.96 9.81
N HIS A 7 -8.28 -0.02 10.08
CA HIS A 7 -8.25 0.96 11.18
C HIS A 7 -7.39 2.24 10.98
N LEU A 8 -6.88 2.52 9.77
CA LEU A 8 -6.26 3.82 9.48
C LEU A 8 -7.26 4.80 8.86
N ASP A 9 -7.45 5.95 9.50
CA ASP A 9 -8.18 7.08 8.93
C ASP A 9 -7.49 7.55 7.64
N VAL A 10 -8.23 8.21 6.74
CA VAL A 10 -7.74 8.66 5.40
C VAL A 10 -6.38 9.38 5.49
N GLN A 11 -6.19 10.21 6.53
CA GLN A 11 -4.94 10.93 6.76
C GLN A 11 -3.76 10.00 7.05
N ALA A 12 -3.97 8.93 7.80
CA ALA A 12 -2.91 7.98 8.12
C ALA A 12 -2.56 7.08 6.93
N LYS A 13 -3.53 6.80 6.04
CA LYS A 13 -3.27 6.15 4.74
C LYS A 13 -2.39 7.02 3.85
N GLU A 14 -2.68 8.32 3.74
CA GLU A 14 -1.84 9.24 2.97
C GLU A 14 -0.43 9.39 3.57
N ALA A 15 -0.32 9.48 4.90
CA ALA A 15 0.99 9.52 5.57
C ALA A 15 1.81 8.25 5.31
N LEU A 16 1.17 7.07 5.39
CA LEU A 16 1.80 5.79 5.07
C LEU A 16 2.23 5.72 3.62
N LYS A 17 1.38 6.15 2.68
CA LYS A 17 1.71 6.24 1.25
C LYS A 17 2.94 7.11 1.02
N SER A 18 3.00 8.32 1.61
CA SER A 18 4.17 9.19 1.49
C SER A 18 5.44 8.51 2.02
N ALA A 19 5.37 7.91 3.21
CA ALA A 19 6.52 7.25 3.82
C ALA A 19 7.02 6.06 2.97
N LEU A 20 6.11 5.30 2.35
CA LEU A 20 6.46 4.17 1.48
C LEU A 20 7.05 4.63 0.14
N MET A 21 6.58 5.76 -0.41
CA MET A 21 7.14 6.35 -1.64
C MET A 21 8.55 6.92 -1.41
N ASP A 22 8.83 7.46 -0.23
CA ASP A 22 10.15 8.00 0.13
C ASP A 22 11.15 6.92 0.59
N PHE A 23 10.70 5.69 0.77
CA PHE A 23 11.55 4.58 1.19
C PHE A 23 12.47 4.14 0.03
N ALA A 24 13.78 4.30 0.21
CA ALA A 24 14.79 3.98 -0.81
C ALA A 24 15.00 2.48 -1.09
N GLY A 25 14.22 1.59 -0.46
CA GLY A 25 14.31 0.14 -0.62
C GLY A 25 13.13 -0.45 -1.41
N THR A 26 13.12 -1.77 -1.55
CA THR A 26 11.98 -2.47 -2.16
C THR A 26 10.88 -2.70 -1.13
N VAL A 27 9.66 -2.32 -1.48
CA VAL A 27 8.46 -2.54 -0.65
C VAL A 27 7.64 -3.67 -1.26
N LEU A 28 7.31 -4.68 -0.46
CA LEU A 28 6.26 -5.66 -0.79
C LEU A 28 5.00 -5.30 0.01
N LEU A 29 4.01 -4.78 -0.70
CA LEU A 29 2.72 -4.40 -0.12
C LEU A 29 1.68 -5.48 -0.40
N VAL A 30 0.94 -5.88 0.63
CA VAL A 30 -0.26 -6.72 0.51
C VAL A 30 -1.44 -5.87 0.97
N SER A 31 -2.42 -5.67 0.09
CA SER A 31 -3.60 -4.86 0.37
C SER A 31 -4.78 -5.36 -0.44
N HIS A 32 -5.98 -5.27 0.13
CA HIS A 32 -7.25 -5.58 -0.52
C HIS A 32 -7.91 -4.33 -1.14
N GLU A 33 -7.35 -3.14 -0.89
CA GLU A 33 -7.89 -1.86 -1.36
C GLU A 33 -7.13 -1.36 -2.60
N GLU A 34 -7.67 -1.60 -3.80
CA GLU A 34 -7.03 -1.18 -5.05
C GLU A 34 -6.70 0.32 -5.07
N ALA A 35 -7.63 1.16 -4.60
CA ALA A 35 -7.46 2.61 -4.55
C ALA A 35 -6.24 3.06 -3.74
N PHE A 36 -5.77 2.26 -2.78
CA PHE A 36 -4.63 2.61 -1.94
C PHE A 36 -3.31 2.53 -2.71
N TYR A 37 -3.09 1.47 -3.49
CA TYR A 37 -1.78 1.19 -4.11
C TYR A 37 -1.73 1.52 -5.61
N ARG A 38 -2.87 1.63 -6.28
CA ARG A 38 -2.94 1.77 -7.75
C ARG A 38 -2.18 2.96 -8.31
N GLU A 39 -2.06 4.05 -7.55
CA GLU A 39 -1.42 5.28 -8.01
C GLU A 39 0.12 5.27 -7.94
N TRP A 40 0.72 4.38 -7.15
CA TRP A 40 2.16 4.42 -6.85
C TRP A 40 2.85 3.05 -6.87
N ALA A 41 2.09 1.96 -6.92
CA ALA A 41 2.65 0.63 -7.09
C ALA A 41 3.29 0.48 -8.46
N GLN A 42 4.55 0.03 -8.49
CA GLN A 42 5.28 -0.20 -9.74
C GLN A 42 4.86 -1.50 -10.43
N ARG A 43 4.46 -2.51 -9.65
CA ARG A 43 4.02 -3.82 -10.12
C ARG A 43 2.92 -4.34 -9.20
N VAL A 44 1.86 -4.89 -9.80
CA VAL A 44 0.74 -5.52 -9.08
C VAL A 44 0.67 -6.96 -9.52
N ILE A 45 0.60 -7.87 -8.56
CA ILE A 45 0.40 -9.30 -8.79
C ILE A 45 -0.94 -9.65 -8.17
N SER A 46 -1.92 -10.03 -9.00
CA SER A 46 -3.17 -10.62 -8.52
C SER A 46 -2.93 -12.11 -8.31
N VAL A 47 -3.28 -12.62 -7.14
CA VAL A 47 -3.27 -14.05 -6.85
C VAL A 47 -4.72 -14.50 -6.78
N GLU A 48 -5.18 -15.12 -7.86
CA GLU A 48 -6.47 -15.81 -7.92
C GLU A 48 -6.24 -17.30 -7.66
N LYS A 49 -7.21 -17.95 -7.02
CA LYS A 49 -7.12 -19.35 -6.61
C LYS A 49 -7.51 -20.29 -7.74
#